data_AF-A0A225UK99-F1
#
_entry.id   AF-A0A225UK99-F1
#
_cell.length_a   1.000
_cell.length_b   1.000
_cell.length_c   1.000
_cell.angle_alpha   90.00
_cell.angle_beta   90.00
_cell.angle_gamma   90.00
#
_symmetry.space_group_name_H-M   'P 1'
#
loop_
_entity.id
_entity.type
_entity.pdbx_description
1 polymer ?
#
loop_
_entity_poly.entity_id
_entity_poly.type
_entity_poly.pdbx_seq_one_letter_code
_entity_poly.pdbx_strand_id
1 'polypeptide(L)'
;MAPSLTSAALNTINTEESRRTQSPPSSCGSDDQEDVEHLSVADTVLNDDNWSWLRDLLDPVRDAAVRSQGKIFFARLFKAEEAAEMTTILSEMESWRDSLTEQREHKLSRALFLLGYDKHMSLGK
;
A
#
# COMPACT_ATOMS: atom_id res chain seq x y z
N MET A 1 52.31 -30.60 -1.95
CA MET A 1 52.61 -30.28 -3.36
C MET A 1 51.81 -31.25 -4.24
N ALA A 2 50.87 -30.69 -5.03
CA ALA A 2 50.07 -31.24 -6.15
C ALA A 2 49.22 -32.52 -5.92
N PRO A 3 48.14 -32.78 -6.71
CA PRO A 3 47.49 -31.96 -7.74
C PRO A 3 45.96 -31.82 -7.59
N SER A 4 45.42 -30.81 -8.29
CA SER A 4 44.02 -30.67 -8.69
C SER A 4 43.60 -31.79 -9.66
N LEU A 5 42.36 -32.27 -9.57
CA LEU A 5 41.70 -33.03 -10.64
C LEU A 5 40.27 -32.51 -10.83
N THR A 6 40.12 -31.68 -11.86
CA THR A 6 38.88 -31.41 -12.57
C THR A 6 38.48 -32.66 -13.37
N SER A 7 37.27 -33.17 -13.15
CA SER A 7 36.63 -34.14 -14.04
C SER A 7 35.25 -33.61 -14.43
N ALA A 8 35.25 -32.77 -15.45
CA ALA A 8 34.09 -32.61 -16.32
C ALA A 8 34.00 -33.86 -17.20
N ALA A 9 32.97 -34.70 -16.97
CA ALA A 9 32.47 -35.68 -17.93
C ALA A 9 31.29 -36.44 -17.32
N LEU A 10 30.11 -35.82 -17.27
CA LEU A 10 28.85 -36.58 -17.24
C LEU A 10 27.91 -35.94 -18.24
N ASN A 11 28.10 -36.34 -19.50
CA ASN A 11 27.12 -36.17 -20.54
C ASN A 11 26.27 -37.44 -20.63
N THR A 12 24.96 -37.21 -20.78
CA THR A 12 23.99 -38.07 -21.46
C THR A 12 23.34 -39.19 -20.65
N ILE A 13 22.17 -38.88 -20.07
CA ILE A 13 21.01 -39.79 -20.13
C ILE A 13 19.78 -38.95 -20.50
N ASN A 14 19.30 -39.14 -21.74
CA ASN A 14 17.97 -38.74 -22.22
C ASN A 14 16.88 -39.46 -21.43
N THR A 15 15.78 -38.78 -21.08
CA THR A 15 14.41 -39.34 -21.19
C THR A 15 13.39 -38.21 -21.16
N GLU A 16 12.61 -38.08 -22.23
CA GLU A 16 11.42 -37.25 -22.33
C GLU A 16 10.37 -37.69 -21.30
N GLU A 17 9.83 -36.79 -20.48
CA GLU A 17 8.44 -36.91 -20.04
C GLU A 17 7.84 -35.55 -19.69
N SER A 18 6.96 -35.12 -20.59
CA SER A 18 5.81 -34.23 -20.41
C SER A 18 5.41 -33.96 -18.96
N ARG A 19 5.88 -32.83 -18.41
CA ARG A 19 5.15 -32.13 -17.34
C ARG A 19 4.85 -30.73 -17.82
N ARG A 20 3.57 -30.54 -18.16
CA ARG A 20 2.90 -29.25 -18.32
C ARG A 20 3.48 -28.27 -17.31
N THR A 21 4.28 -27.33 -17.77
CA THR A 21 4.51 -26.08 -17.08
C THR A 21 3.18 -25.35 -17.15
N GLN A 22 2.29 -25.65 -16.19
CA GLN A 22 1.26 -24.71 -15.82
C GLN A 22 2.01 -23.45 -15.41
N SER A 23 1.92 -22.43 -16.24
CA SER A 23 2.22 -21.07 -15.83
C SER A 23 1.51 -20.85 -14.48
N PRO A 24 2.18 -20.26 -13.48
CA PRO A 24 1.42 -19.74 -12.35
C PRO A 24 0.34 -18.82 -12.92
N PRO A 25 -0.90 -18.81 -12.40
CA PRO A 25 -1.79 -17.73 -12.72
C PRO A 25 -1.09 -16.45 -12.26
N SER A 26 -0.67 -15.63 -13.22
CA SER A 26 -0.29 -14.24 -12.97
C SER A 26 -1.55 -13.51 -12.52
N SER A 27 -1.91 -13.70 -11.26
CA SER A 27 -2.85 -12.85 -10.54
C SER A 27 -2.02 -11.82 -9.80
N CYS A 28 -1.46 -10.89 -10.56
CA CYS A 28 -0.73 -9.72 -10.06
C CYS A 28 -1.35 -8.50 -10.73
N GLY A 29 -2.57 -8.16 -10.28
CA GLY A 29 -3.33 -7.04 -10.82
C GLY A 29 -4.46 -6.57 -9.91
N SER A 30 -4.49 -7.02 -8.66
CA SER A 30 -5.52 -6.65 -7.68
C SER A 30 -5.15 -5.37 -6.92
N ASP A 31 -3.89 -5.21 -6.52
CA ASP A 31 -3.46 -4.09 -5.67
C ASP A 31 -3.55 -2.74 -6.42
N ASP A 32 -3.08 -2.70 -7.67
CA ASP A 32 -3.16 -1.49 -8.50
C ASP A 32 -4.61 -1.08 -8.82
N GLN A 33 -5.51 -2.06 -8.96
CA GLN A 33 -6.92 -1.82 -9.28
C GLN A 33 -7.66 -1.24 -8.05
N GLU A 34 -7.36 -1.77 -6.86
CA GLU A 34 -7.93 -1.31 -5.60
C GLU A 34 -7.46 0.11 -5.27
N ASP A 35 -6.18 0.42 -5.46
CA ASP A 35 -5.63 1.76 -5.24
C ASP A 35 -6.26 2.82 -6.17
N VAL A 36 -6.50 2.46 -7.44
CA VAL A 36 -7.19 3.34 -8.40
C VAL A 36 -8.63 3.63 -7.95
N GLU A 37 -9.35 2.62 -7.44
CA GLU A 37 -10.68 2.83 -6.91
C GLU A 37 -10.66 3.77 -5.71
N HIS A 38 -9.76 3.55 -4.76
CA HIS A 38 -9.59 4.39 -3.58
C HIS A 38 -9.24 5.83 -3.95
N LEU A 39 -8.36 6.05 -4.94
CA LEU A 39 -8.03 7.38 -5.43
C LEU A 39 -9.26 8.09 -6.03
N SER A 40 -10.08 7.39 -6.81
CA SER A 40 -11.30 7.98 -7.40
C SER A 40 -12.32 8.40 -6.34
N VAL A 41 -12.47 7.59 -5.28
CA VAL A 41 -13.33 7.89 -4.13
C VAL A 41 -12.77 9.08 -3.36
N ALA A 42 -11.47 9.08 -3.08
CA ALA A 42 -10.81 10.20 -2.41
C ALA A 42 -11.02 11.50 -3.20
N ASP A 43 -10.79 11.51 -4.51
CA ASP A 43 -10.96 12.72 -5.33
C ASP A 43 -12.42 13.20 -5.34
N THR A 44 -13.38 12.29 -5.34
CA THR A 44 -14.81 12.65 -5.28
C THR A 44 -15.18 13.25 -3.93
N VAL A 45 -14.83 12.58 -2.83
CA VAL A 45 -15.19 13.00 -1.48
C VAL A 45 -14.42 14.26 -1.07
N LEU A 46 -13.14 14.34 -1.42
CA LEU A 46 -12.30 15.50 -1.13
C LEU A 46 -12.80 16.76 -1.82
N ASN A 47 -13.66 16.71 -2.84
CA ASN A 47 -14.26 17.90 -3.45
C ASN A 47 -15.35 18.57 -2.59
N ASP A 48 -15.89 17.88 -1.57
CA ASP A 48 -16.83 18.48 -0.62
C ASP A 48 -16.11 19.47 0.32
N ASP A 49 -16.76 20.59 0.64
CA ASP A 49 -16.20 21.66 1.47
C ASP A 49 -15.90 21.21 2.91
N ASN A 50 -16.58 20.18 3.39
CA ASN A 50 -16.30 19.57 4.69
C ASN A 50 -14.87 18.99 4.77
N TRP A 51 -14.25 18.69 3.63
CA TRP A 51 -12.90 18.15 3.53
C TRP A 51 -11.87 19.16 3.01
N SER A 52 -12.24 20.45 2.89
CA SER A 52 -11.35 21.53 2.48
C SER A 52 -10.05 21.57 3.30
N TRP A 53 -10.13 21.39 4.62
CA TRP A 53 -8.97 21.36 5.50
C TRP A 53 -7.98 20.23 5.17
N LEU A 54 -8.46 19.10 4.67
CA LEU A 54 -7.60 17.97 4.28
C LEU A 54 -6.98 18.22 2.91
N ARG A 55 -7.71 18.87 1.98
CA ARG A 55 -7.13 19.40 0.74
C ARG A 55 -6.00 20.38 1.02
N ASP A 56 -6.19 21.31 1.96
CA ASP A 56 -5.17 22.29 2.36
C ASP A 56 -3.91 21.64 2.96
N LEU A 57 -4.01 20.42 3.49
CA LEU A 57 -2.87 19.62 3.95
C LEU A 57 -2.19 18.84 2.83
N LEU A 58 -2.95 18.38 1.83
CA LEU A 58 -2.46 17.61 0.68
C LEU A 58 -1.77 18.48 -0.37
N ASP A 59 -2.33 19.64 -0.67
CA ASP A 59 -1.85 20.57 -1.71
C ASP A 59 -0.37 20.96 -1.56
N PRO A 60 0.15 21.29 -0.36
CA PRO A 60 1.54 21.68 -0.21
C PRO A 60 2.53 20.49 -0.16
N VAL A 61 2.06 19.24 -0.13
CA VAL A 61 2.94 18.05 -0.21
C VAL A 61 3.43 17.91 -1.65
N ARG A 62 4.75 17.97 -1.85
CA ARG A 62 5.36 17.98 -3.20
C ARG A 62 5.45 16.60 -3.83
N ASP A 63 5.73 15.60 -3.01
CA ASP A 63 5.85 14.22 -3.49
C ASP A 63 4.47 13.68 -3.89
N ALA A 64 4.34 13.33 -5.16
CA ALA A 64 3.11 12.79 -5.71
C ALA A 64 2.76 11.42 -5.10
N ALA A 65 3.75 10.58 -4.78
CA ALA A 65 3.52 9.29 -4.15
C ALA A 65 2.98 9.48 -2.73
N VAL A 66 3.54 10.40 -1.96
CA VAL A 66 3.05 10.73 -0.61
C VAL A 66 1.62 11.29 -0.66
N ARG A 67 1.34 12.18 -1.63
CA ARG A 67 0.00 12.74 -1.82
C ARG A 67 -1.02 11.65 -2.19
N SER A 68 -0.69 10.78 -3.13
CA SER A 68 -1.54 9.65 -3.53
C SER A 68 -1.77 8.69 -2.37
N GLN A 69 -0.72 8.34 -1.63
CA GLN A 69 -0.84 7.48 -0.45
C GLN A 69 -1.74 8.11 0.63
N GLY A 70 -1.62 9.42 0.87
CA GLY A 70 -2.51 10.14 1.78
C GLY A 70 -3.98 10.09 1.34
N LYS A 71 -4.25 10.18 0.03
CA LYS A 71 -5.61 10.01 -0.53
C LYS A 71 -6.12 8.59 -0.38
N ILE A 72 -5.29 7.57 -0.62
CA ILE A 72 -5.65 6.16 -0.44
C ILE A 72 -6.01 5.89 1.02
N PHE A 73 -5.17 6.33 1.97
CA PHE A 73 -5.50 6.21 3.39
C PHE A 73 -6.78 6.93 3.74
N PHE A 74 -7.00 8.15 3.25
CA PHE A 74 -8.27 8.85 3.46
C PHE A 74 -9.47 8.04 2.95
N ALA A 75 -9.42 7.50 1.72
CA ALA A 75 -10.52 6.72 1.18
C ALA A 75 -10.76 5.42 1.97
N ARG A 76 -9.70 4.73 2.39
CA ARG A 76 -9.80 3.54 3.25
C ARG A 76 -10.43 3.90 4.59
N LEU A 77 -9.96 4.95 5.25
CA LEU A 77 -10.55 5.47 6.49
C LEU A 77 -12.02 5.85 6.29
N PHE A 78 -12.38 6.48 5.18
CA PHE A 78 -13.74 6.89 4.86
C PHE A 78 -14.67 5.70 4.67
N LYS A 79 -14.22 4.67 3.94
CA LYS A 79 -14.98 3.45 3.65
C LYS A 79 -15.08 2.48 4.82
N ALA A 80 -14.08 2.40 5.69
CA ALA A 80 -14.01 1.36 6.71
C ALA A 80 -15.24 1.36 7.64
N GLU A 81 -15.90 0.22 7.78
CA GLU A 81 -17.12 0.10 8.61
C GLU A 81 -16.87 -0.66 9.91
N GLU A 82 -15.73 -1.35 10.03
CA GLU A 82 -15.40 -2.18 11.18
C GLU A 82 -14.18 -1.66 11.97
N ALA A 83 -14.22 -1.81 13.30
CA ALA A 83 -13.11 -1.42 14.17
C ALA A 83 -11.83 -2.24 13.90
N ALA A 84 -11.97 -3.51 13.50
CA ALA A 84 -10.85 -4.37 13.15
C ALA A 84 -10.14 -3.88 11.89
N GLU A 85 -10.90 -3.52 10.85
CA GLU A 85 -10.37 -2.91 9.62
C GLU A 85 -9.64 -1.60 9.94
N MET A 86 -10.25 -0.76 10.78
CA MET A 86 -9.66 0.50 11.20
C MET A 86 -8.35 0.31 11.98
N THR A 87 -8.24 -0.71 12.82
CA THR A 87 -6.99 -1.06 13.53
C THR A 87 -5.86 -1.40 12.55
N THR A 88 -6.18 -2.16 11.50
CA THR A 88 -5.23 -2.51 10.43
C THR A 88 -4.77 -1.24 9.71
N ILE A 89 -5.70 -0.38 9.28
CA ILE A 89 -5.38 0.87 8.56
C ILE A 89 -4.48 1.77 9.43
N LEU A 90 -4.81 1.95 10.72
CA LEU A 90 -4.00 2.78 11.62
C LEU A 90 -2.57 2.24 11.79
N SER A 91 -2.40 0.91 11.88
CA SER A 91 -1.08 0.27 11.99
C SER A 91 -0.24 0.47 10.72
N GLU A 92 -0.86 0.39 9.54
CA GLU A 92 -0.20 0.70 8.27
C GLU A 92 0.20 2.17 8.18
N MET A 93 -0.63 3.08 8.67
CA MET A 93 -0.33 4.51 8.68
C MET A 93 0.83 4.87 9.61
N GLU A 94 1.03 4.15 10.72
CA GLU A 94 2.21 4.31 11.58
C GLU A 94 3.47 3.90 10.84
N SER A 95 3.44 2.75 10.16
CA SER A 95 4.55 2.29 9.31
C SER A 95 4.87 3.31 8.21
N TRP A 96 3.83 3.84 7.56
CA TRP A 96 3.99 4.87 6.53
C TRP A 96 4.53 6.19 7.09
N ARG A 97 4.07 6.62 8.27
CA ARG A 97 4.57 7.86 8.92
C ARG A 97 6.08 7.84 9.11
N ASP A 98 6.64 6.67 9.43
CA ASP A 98 8.06 6.51 9.71
C ASP A 98 8.93 6.59 8.43
N SER A 99 8.34 6.48 7.24
CA SER A 99 9.04 6.67 5.95
C SER A 99 9.00 8.11 5.43
N LEU A 100 8.24 9.00 6.08
CA LEU A 100 8.12 10.41 5.69
C LEU A 100 9.33 11.21 6.14
N THR A 101 9.66 12.26 5.39
CA THR A 101 10.89 13.04 5.62
C THR A 101 10.62 14.52 5.87
N GLU A 102 9.53 15.06 5.32
CA GLU A 102 9.20 16.46 5.47
C GLU A 102 8.18 16.72 6.57
N GLN A 103 8.31 17.86 7.26
CA GLN A 103 7.37 18.28 8.31
C GLN A 103 5.92 18.37 7.79
N ARG A 104 5.72 18.71 6.51
CA ARG A 104 4.38 18.82 5.90
C ARG A 104 3.74 17.44 5.73
N GLU A 105 4.51 16.44 5.34
CA GLU A 105 4.09 15.05 5.20
C GLU A 105 3.71 14.47 6.57
N HIS A 106 4.53 14.72 7.60
CA HIS A 106 4.21 14.32 8.97
C HIS A 106 2.91 14.99 9.49
N LYS A 107 2.65 16.24 9.11
CA LYS A 107 1.38 16.91 9.46
C LYS A 107 0.18 16.23 8.79
N LEU A 108 0.29 15.91 7.50
CA LEU A 108 -0.73 15.16 6.76
C LEU A 108 -0.99 13.79 7.42
N SER A 109 0.06 13.00 7.64
CA SER A 109 -0.03 11.69 8.28
C SER A 109 -0.67 11.77 9.67
N ARG A 110 -0.26 12.74 10.50
CA ARG A 110 -0.85 12.94 11.83
C ARG A 110 -2.34 13.29 11.75
N ALA A 111 -2.74 14.16 10.83
CA ALA A 111 -4.13 14.56 10.69
C ALA A 111 -5.02 13.39 10.24
N LEU A 112 -4.55 12.61 9.27
CA LEU A 112 -5.23 11.38 8.83
C LEU A 112 -5.31 10.37 9.99
N PHE A 113 -4.24 10.19 10.76
CA PHE A 113 -4.23 9.23 11.87
C PHE A 113 -5.24 9.61 12.95
N LEU A 114 -5.33 10.90 13.29
CA LEU A 114 -6.31 11.40 14.25
C LEU A 114 -7.75 11.23 13.74
N LEU A 115 -7.98 11.47 12.44
CA LEU A 115 -9.28 11.22 11.82
C LEU A 115 -9.67 9.73 11.90
N GLY A 116 -8.73 8.83 11.58
CA GLY A 116 -8.96 7.39 11.69
C GLY A 116 -9.18 6.92 13.13
N TYR A 117 -8.42 7.46 14.07
CA TYR A 117 -8.57 7.14 15.49
C TYR A 117 -9.92 7.61 16.04
N ASP A 118 -10.38 8.81 15.69
CA ASP A 118 -11.71 9.30 16.08
C ASP A 118 -12.84 8.40 15.55
N LYS A 119 -12.72 7.97 14.27
CA LYS A 119 -13.65 7.02 13.68
C LYS A 119 -13.58 5.65 14.37
N HIS A 120 -12.39 5.12 14.65
CA HIS A 120 -12.20 3.87 15.40
C HIS A 120 -12.95 3.90 16.74
N MET A 121 -12.80 4.99 17.49
CA MET A 121 -13.45 5.17 18.80
C MET A 121 -14.98 5.33 18.68
N SER A 122 -15.49 5.70 17.51
CA SER A 122 -16.92 5.78 17.22
C SER A 122 -17.52 4.44 16.81
N LEU A 123 -16.74 3.57 16.14
CA LEU A 123 -17.14 2.21 15.75
C LEU A 123 -17.10 1.20 16.90
N GLY A 124 -16.24 1.42 17.90
CA GLY A 124 -16.12 0.54 19.08
C GLY A 124 -17.19 0.74 20.16
N LYS A 125 -18.23 1.53 19.90
CA LYS A 125 -19.36 1.80 20.81
C LYS A 125 -20.59 1.03 20.38
#